data_AF-U7QMM3-F1
#
_entry.id   AF-U7QMM3-F1
#
_cell.length_a   1.000
_cell.length_b   1.000
_cell.length_c   1.000
_cell.angle_alpha   90.00
_cell.angle_beta   90.00
_cell.angle_gamma   90.00
#
_symmetry.space_group_name_H-M   'P 1'
#
loop_
_entity.id
_entity.type
_entity.pdbx_description
1 polymer ?
#
loop_
_entity_poly.entity_id
_entity_poly.type
_entity_poly.pdbx_seq_one_letter_code
_entity_poly.pdbx_strand_id
1 'polypeptide(L)'
;MSEFNCRVTPLNRRTVEATPEGGKIEYEDFGCTVDITGPLLYTLFQERWQEVQIGHVVEGGVLELEFTQPPKLCLIYDGYLTVATEAWHIHLCLEDHLGGPHCKTPVELRQRRRIHRASLYRRLNSTGRPTSWGIQFWNGEQENMMTIFLPNPCLTDDEDLLPYNKADLSKLALYEELREIYVLGNRPIPFNSNPLKRPYLSVCRSSRCYPSRQWQPIYQALQTAVNQAELEVDVITSGCLEVCKLGPIVFYSGDRTWYTRVTPEVANKIVAQHLSQGQQLAEHLYPPVQSKSIQE
;
A
#
# COMPACT_ATOMS: atom_id res chain seq x y z
N MET A 1 17.14 -2.97 10.01
CA MET A 1 15.69 -3.17 9.92
C MET A 1 15.28 -3.91 11.17
N SER A 2 14.27 -3.44 11.90
CA SER A 2 13.68 -4.22 12.99
C SER A 2 13.04 -5.46 12.38
N GLU A 3 13.14 -6.59 13.07
CA GLU A 3 12.45 -7.82 12.71
C GLU A 3 10.93 -7.57 12.74
N PHE A 4 10.20 -8.13 11.76
CA PHE A 4 8.75 -7.99 11.69
C PHE A 4 8.10 -8.64 12.91
N ASN A 5 7.24 -7.90 13.61
CA ASN A 5 6.52 -8.40 14.78
C ASN A 5 5.06 -8.69 14.42
N CYS A 6 4.67 -9.96 14.44
CA CYS A 6 3.30 -10.38 14.17
C CYS A 6 2.32 -10.08 15.32
N ARG A 7 2.79 -9.61 16.47
CA ARG A 7 1.95 -9.23 17.61
C ARG A 7 1.68 -7.72 17.61
N VAL A 8 0.40 -7.37 17.58
CA VAL A 8 -0.04 -5.99 17.73
C VAL A 8 -0.12 -5.61 19.20
N THR A 9 0.38 -4.43 19.55
CA THR A 9 0.14 -3.82 20.86
C THR A 9 -1.12 -2.97 20.79
N PRO A 10 -2.19 -3.30 21.55
CA PRO A 10 -3.44 -2.54 21.53
C PRO A 10 -3.23 -1.09 21.96
N LEU A 11 -3.79 -0.14 21.22
CA LEU A 11 -3.77 1.28 21.60
C LEU A 11 -4.77 1.60 22.72
N ASN A 12 -5.79 0.75 22.92
CA ASN A 12 -6.89 0.94 23.88
C ASN A 12 -7.57 2.31 23.78
N ARG A 13 -7.57 2.91 22.58
CA ARG A 13 -8.15 4.22 22.33
C ARG A 13 -9.48 4.06 21.61
N ARG A 14 -10.55 4.54 22.26
CA ARG A 14 -11.89 4.60 21.70
C ARG A 14 -12.37 6.04 21.64
N THR A 15 -12.98 6.43 20.54
CA THR A 15 -13.62 7.73 20.40
C THR A 15 -15.03 7.57 19.87
N VAL A 16 -15.89 8.54 20.18
CA VAL A 16 -17.27 8.56 19.73
C VAL A 16 -17.57 9.93 19.15
N GLU A 17 -18.14 9.95 17.96
CA GLU A 17 -18.55 11.17 17.27
C GLU A 17 -20.07 11.15 17.08
N ALA A 18 -20.76 12.24 17.41
CA ALA A 18 -22.19 12.34 17.19
C ALA A 18 -22.48 12.61 15.70
N THR A 19 -23.53 12.00 15.16
CA THR A 19 -23.99 12.30 13.80
C THR A 19 -25.14 13.32 13.84
N PRO A 20 -25.31 14.15 12.79
CA PRO A 20 -26.40 15.13 12.73
C PRO A 20 -27.80 14.52 12.91
N GLU A 21 -27.98 13.26 12.51
CA GLU A 21 -29.26 12.51 12.59
C GLU A 21 -29.52 11.93 13.99
N GLY A 22 -28.73 12.31 14.99
CA GLY A 22 -28.83 11.83 16.37
C GLY A 22 -28.24 10.44 16.59
N GLY A 23 -27.52 9.90 15.60
CA GLY A 23 -26.71 8.69 15.74
C GLY A 23 -25.32 8.98 16.31
N LYS A 24 -24.46 7.98 16.24
CA LYS A 24 -23.04 8.13 16.60
C LYS A 24 -22.14 7.22 15.76
N ILE A 25 -20.88 7.58 15.62
CA ILE A 25 -19.83 6.72 15.08
C ILE A 25 -18.89 6.36 16.22
N GLU A 26 -18.68 5.07 16.43
CA GLU A 26 -17.71 4.57 17.40
C GLU A 26 -16.46 4.13 16.66
N TYR A 27 -15.30 4.60 17.12
CA TYR A 27 -13.99 4.28 16.58
C TYR A 27 -13.15 3.53 17.61
N GLU A 28 -12.44 2.50 17.15
CA GLU A 28 -11.41 1.82 17.91
C GLU A 28 -10.10 1.92 17.13
N ASP A 29 -9.16 2.73 17.65
CA ASP A 29 -7.91 3.04 16.98
C ASP A 29 -6.92 1.87 17.06
N PHE A 30 -6.16 1.65 15.99
CA PHE A 30 -5.05 0.70 15.92
C PHE A 30 -3.77 1.35 15.35
N GLY A 31 -2.65 0.63 15.47
CA GLY A 31 -1.32 1.16 15.10
C GLY A 31 -1.19 1.48 13.61
N CYS A 32 -0.50 2.58 13.30
CA CYS A 32 -0.39 3.12 11.93
C CYS A 32 0.92 2.76 11.22
N THR A 33 1.81 2.00 11.85
CA THR A 33 3.08 1.57 11.24
C THR A 33 2.81 0.66 10.04
N VAL A 34 3.68 0.69 9.04
CA VAL A 34 3.56 -0.18 7.85
C VAL A 34 3.52 -1.67 8.19
N ASP A 35 4.13 -2.11 9.30
CA ASP A 35 4.08 -3.50 9.75
C ASP A 35 2.73 -3.91 10.36
N ILE A 36 1.85 -2.94 10.63
CA ILE A 36 0.47 -3.18 11.06
C ILE A 36 -0.48 -2.96 9.89
N THR A 37 -0.39 -1.79 9.24
CA THR A 37 -1.28 -1.43 8.12
C THR A 37 -0.99 -2.24 6.85
N GLY A 38 0.25 -2.66 6.64
CA GLY A 38 0.64 -3.39 5.44
C GLY A 38 0.00 -4.78 5.34
N PRO A 39 0.17 -5.66 6.33
CA PRO A 39 -0.54 -6.95 6.37
C PRO A 39 -2.07 -6.80 6.31
N LEU A 40 -2.63 -5.83 7.04
CA LEU A 40 -4.06 -5.52 7.01
C LEU A 40 -4.53 -5.24 5.57
N LEU A 41 -3.90 -4.27 4.92
CA LEU A 41 -4.29 -3.83 3.58
C LEU A 41 -3.98 -4.89 2.52
N TYR A 42 -2.94 -5.69 2.70
CA TYR A 42 -2.67 -6.85 1.86
C TYR A 42 -3.81 -7.87 1.95
N THR A 43 -4.21 -8.29 3.15
CA THR A 43 -5.35 -9.20 3.32
C THR A 43 -6.61 -8.64 2.66
N LEU A 44 -6.94 -7.37 2.88
CA LEU A 44 -8.15 -6.76 2.31
C LEU A 44 -8.11 -6.68 0.77
N PHE A 45 -6.96 -6.34 0.17
CA PHE A 45 -6.88 -6.09 -1.27
C PHE A 45 -6.34 -7.25 -2.12
N GLN A 46 -5.76 -8.28 -1.52
CA GLN A 46 -5.27 -9.47 -2.24
C GLN A 46 -6.07 -10.72 -1.90
N GLU A 47 -6.46 -10.90 -0.64
CA GLU A 47 -7.11 -12.14 -0.18
C GLU A 47 -8.63 -12.00 -0.08
N ARG A 48 -9.11 -10.81 0.31
CA ARG A 48 -10.52 -10.54 0.65
C ARG A 48 -11.14 -9.41 -0.17
N TRP A 49 -10.60 -9.16 -1.38
CA TRP A 49 -11.00 -8.02 -2.20
C TRP A 49 -12.49 -8.05 -2.58
N GLN A 50 -13.10 -9.24 -2.66
CA GLN A 50 -14.53 -9.42 -2.95
C GLN A 50 -15.44 -8.94 -1.81
N GLU A 51 -14.92 -8.78 -0.60
CA GLU A 51 -15.71 -8.48 0.59
C GLU A 51 -15.64 -7.00 0.99
N VAL A 52 -14.85 -6.20 0.28
CA VAL A 52 -14.56 -4.83 0.65
C VAL A 52 -14.82 -3.86 -0.50
N GLN A 53 -15.28 -2.67 -0.13
CA GLN A 53 -15.39 -1.54 -1.03
C GLN A 53 -14.53 -0.39 -0.52
N ILE A 54 -14.05 0.45 -1.41
CA ILE A 54 -13.19 1.59 -1.08
C ILE A 54 -13.97 2.88 -1.26
N GLY A 55 -14.00 3.70 -0.23
CA GLY A 55 -14.66 4.99 -0.21
C GLY A 55 -13.70 6.15 -0.03
N HIS A 56 -14.02 7.29 -0.64
CA HIS A 56 -13.61 8.60 -0.17
C HIS A 56 -14.86 9.41 0.13
N VAL A 57 -15.12 9.60 1.43
CA VAL A 57 -16.34 10.20 1.95
C VAL A 57 -15.99 11.50 2.64
N VAL A 58 -16.40 12.62 2.07
CA VAL A 58 -16.23 13.97 2.61
C VAL A 58 -17.55 14.74 2.48
N GLU A 59 -17.71 15.82 3.24
CA GLU A 59 -18.90 16.66 3.11
C GLU A 59 -19.02 17.20 1.68
N GLY A 60 -20.18 16.97 1.07
CA GLY A 60 -20.47 17.40 -0.31
C GLY A 60 -19.92 16.49 -1.42
N GLY A 61 -19.25 15.38 -1.10
CA GLY A 61 -18.71 14.47 -2.12
C GLY A 61 -18.44 13.05 -1.62
N VAL A 62 -18.95 12.06 -2.36
CA VAL A 62 -18.72 10.65 -2.09
C VAL A 62 -18.26 9.96 -3.36
N LEU A 63 -17.17 9.22 -3.26
CA LEU A 63 -16.70 8.27 -4.26
C LEU A 63 -16.63 6.89 -3.62
N GLU A 64 -17.25 5.90 -4.26
CA GLU A 64 -17.15 4.50 -3.86
C GLU A 64 -16.68 3.67 -5.04
N LEU A 65 -15.77 2.75 -4.76
CA LEU A 65 -15.13 1.88 -5.73
C LEU A 65 -15.28 0.44 -5.26
N GLU A 66 -15.77 -0.39 -6.15
CA GLU A 66 -15.84 -1.83 -5.97
C GLU A 66 -14.81 -2.54 -6.85
N PHE A 67 -14.33 -3.67 -6.37
CA PHE A 67 -13.53 -4.60 -7.15
C PHE A 67 -14.43 -5.56 -7.93
N THR A 68 -14.35 -5.53 -9.25
CA THR A 68 -15.00 -6.52 -10.13
C THR A 68 -14.11 -7.71 -10.45
N GLN A 69 -12.82 -7.60 -10.13
CA GLN A 69 -11.79 -8.60 -10.36
C GLN A 69 -10.61 -8.38 -9.40
N PRO A 70 -9.73 -9.38 -9.21
CA PRO A 70 -8.54 -9.22 -8.38
C PRO A 70 -7.68 -8.04 -8.88
N PRO A 71 -7.08 -7.24 -7.97
CA PRO A 71 -6.19 -6.16 -8.38
C PRO A 71 -4.98 -6.68 -9.16
N LYS A 72 -4.59 -5.96 -10.21
CA LYS A 72 -3.39 -6.24 -11.00
C LYS A 72 -2.10 -5.88 -10.27
N LEU A 73 -2.20 -5.00 -9.27
CA LEU A 73 -1.08 -4.49 -8.51
C LEU A 73 -1.53 -4.19 -7.08
N CYS A 74 -0.72 -4.58 -6.11
CA CYS A 74 -0.84 -4.18 -4.70
C CYS A 74 0.58 -4.13 -4.10
N LEU A 75 1.16 -2.94 -4.03
CA LEU A 75 2.54 -2.76 -3.55
C LEU A 75 2.77 -1.36 -3.00
N ILE A 76 3.85 -1.18 -2.24
CA ILE A 76 4.30 0.14 -1.79
C ILE A 76 5.34 0.70 -2.76
N TYR A 77 5.05 1.87 -3.31
CA TYR A 77 5.96 2.63 -4.15
C TYR A 77 6.18 4.01 -3.55
N ASP A 78 7.44 4.31 -3.21
CA ASP A 78 7.87 5.58 -2.60
C ASP A 78 6.91 6.08 -1.50
N GLY A 79 6.64 5.23 -0.51
CA GLY A 79 5.78 5.52 0.64
C GLY A 79 4.27 5.33 0.42
N TYR A 80 3.82 5.17 -0.82
CA TYR A 80 2.40 4.96 -1.13
C TYR A 80 2.09 3.51 -1.45
N LEU A 81 1.18 2.90 -0.69
CA LEU A 81 0.44 1.74 -1.18
C LEU A 81 -0.28 2.15 -2.46
N THR A 82 -0.09 1.36 -3.51
CA THR A 82 -0.76 1.51 -4.79
C THR A 82 -1.53 0.22 -5.07
N VAL A 83 -2.85 0.34 -5.20
CA VAL A 83 -3.73 -0.75 -5.63
C VAL A 83 -4.31 -0.36 -6.97
N ALA A 84 -4.14 -1.22 -7.99
CA ALA A 84 -4.56 -0.91 -9.35
C ALA A 84 -5.40 -2.03 -9.95
N THR A 85 -6.54 -1.66 -10.52
CA THR A 85 -7.39 -2.50 -11.35
C THR A 85 -7.22 -2.12 -12.83
N GLU A 86 -8.07 -2.64 -13.72
CA GLU A 86 -8.12 -2.17 -15.10
C GLU A 86 -8.74 -0.78 -15.25
N ALA A 87 -9.74 -0.47 -14.43
CA ALA A 87 -10.56 0.72 -14.58
C ALA A 87 -10.07 1.89 -13.71
N TRP A 88 -9.45 1.59 -12.57
CA TRP A 88 -9.09 2.59 -11.57
C TRP A 88 -7.87 2.17 -10.76
N HIS A 89 -7.26 3.13 -10.06
CA HIS A 89 -6.23 2.86 -9.06
C HIS A 89 -6.36 3.83 -7.90
N ILE A 90 -5.85 3.44 -6.74
CA ILE A 90 -5.79 4.26 -5.53
C ILE A 90 -4.37 4.34 -5.00
N HIS A 91 -4.11 5.40 -4.24
CA HIS A 91 -2.86 5.58 -3.52
C HIS A 91 -3.13 5.95 -2.05
N LEU A 92 -2.46 5.28 -1.11
CA LEU A 92 -2.56 5.55 0.33
C LEU A 92 -1.15 5.62 0.94
N CYS A 93 -0.82 6.71 1.63
CA CYS A 93 0.55 6.98 2.13
C CYS A 93 0.82 6.26 3.46
N LEU A 94 1.48 5.11 3.40
CA LEU A 94 1.79 4.29 4.57
C LEU A 94 3.16 4.63 5.19
N GLU A 95 4.10 5.08 4.36
CA GLU A 95 5.46 5.45 4.78
C GLU A 95 5.85 6.81 4.20
N ASP A 96 7.01 7.31 4.59
CA ASP A 96 7.56 8.55 4.08
C ASP A 96 7.71 8.49 2.55
N HIS A 97 6.99 9.38 1.86
CA HIS A 97 7.18 9.61 0.42
C HIS A 97 8.40 10.49 0.20
N LEU A 98 9.45 9.95 -0.39
CA LEU A 98 10.73 10.65 -0.42
C LEU A 98 10.82 11.57 -1.65
N GLY A 99 10.06 11.30 -2.71
CA GLY A 99 10.05 12.13 -3.92
C GLY A 99 11.12 11.69 -4.90
N GLY A 100 11.21 10.37 -5.10
CA GLY A 100 12.13 9.73 -6.04
C GLY A 100 13.60 9.72 -5.59
N PRO A 101 14.54 9.51 -6.52
CA PRO A 101 15.97 9.28 -6.22
C PRO A 101 16.67 10.44 -5.53
N HIS A 102 16.19 11.68 -5.73
CA HIS A 102 16.77 12.88 -5.12
C HIS A 102 16.12 13.27 -3.79
N CYS A 103 15.19 12.45 -3.29
CA CYS A 103 14.49 12.69 -2.02
C CYS A 103 13.89 14.11 -1.92
N LYS A 104 13.23 14.58 -2.99
CA LYS A 104 12.77 15.97 -3.15
C LYS A 104 11.64 16.39 -2.22
N THR A 105 10.91 15.45 -1.63
CA THR A 105 9.79 15.77 -0.73
C THR A 105 10.33 16.25 0.62
N PRO A 106 9.99 17.47 1.09
CA PRO A 106 10.41 17.95 2.41
C PRO A 106 9.88 17.10 3.56
N VAL A 107 10.61 17.03 4.68
CA VAL A 107 10.23 16.21 5.86
C VAL A 107 8.84 16.57 6.39
N GLU A 108 8.52 17.85 6.49
CA GLU A 108 7.19 18.32 6.93
C GLU A 108 6.07 17.76 6.06
N LEU A 109 6.26 17.79 4.73
CA LEU A 109 5.27 17.27 3.79
C LEU A 109 5.13 15.75 3.88
N ARG A 110 6.21 15.02 4.22
CA ARG A 110 6.15 13.56 4.48
C ARG A 110 5.28 13.27 5.69
N GLN A 111 5.48 14.00 6.79
CA GLN A 111 4.67 13.84 8.01
C GLN A 111 3.20 14.16 7.74
N ARG A 112 2.91 15.24 6.99
CA ARG A 112 1.54 15.59 6.63
C ARG A 112 0.83 14.51 5.83
N ARG A 113 1.52 13.88 4.87
CA ARG A 113 0.92 12.89 3.94
C ARG A 113 0.68 11.53 4.58
N ARG A 114 1.60 11.07 5.43
CA ARG A 114 1.56 9.72 6.00
C ARG A 114 0.35 9.53 6.92
N ILE A 115 -0.20 8.33 6.96
CA ILE A 115 -1.21 7.96 7.95
C ILE A 115 -0.68 8.22 9.36
N HIS A 116 -1.49 8.92 10.17
CA HIS A 116 -1.23 9.16 11.59
C HIS A 116 -2.33 8.59 12.49
N ARG A 117 -3.49 8.24 11.93
CA ARG A 117 -4.56 7.54 12.64
C ARG A 117 -5.24 6.54 11.72
N ALA A 118 -5.54 5.37 12.27
CA ALA A 118 -6.30 4.32 11.62
C ALA A 118 -7.25 3.70 12.65
N SER A 119 -8.51 3.49 12.26
CA SER A 119 -9.53 3.01 13.20
C SER A 119 -10.49 2.06 12.51
N LEU A 120 -10.84 0.97 13.20
CA LEU A 120 -12.09 0.28 12.90
C LEU A 120 -13.22 1.17 13.40
N TYR A 121 -14.28 1.29 12.62
CA TYR A 121 -15.46 2.04 13.01
C TYR A 121 -16.72 1.21 12.87
N ARG A 122 -17.73 1.57 13.67
CA ARG A 122 -19.11 1.22 13.41
C ARG A 122 -19.99 2.45 13.58
N ARG A 123 -20.94 2.64 12.66
CA ARG A 123 -21.96 3.68 12.76
C ARG A 123 -23.18 3.11 13.46
N LEU A 124 -23.75 3.87 14.37
CA LEU A 124 -24.98 3.54 15.08
C LEU A 124 -26.02 4.61 14.77
N ASN A 125 -27.26 4.19 14.54
CA ASN A 125 -28.39 5.11 14.40
C ASN A 125 -28.81 5.71 15.75
N SER A 126 -29.83 6.56 15.74
CA SER A 126 -30.37 7.23 16.94
C SER A 126 -30.93 6.28 18.00
N THR A 127 -31.23 5.04 17.64
CA THR A 127 -31.66 3.98 18.58
C THR A 127 -30.50 3.17 19.16
N GLY A 128 -29.25 3.50 18.78
CA GLY A 128 -28.06 2.77 19.19
C GLY A 128 -27.86 1.45 18.46
N ARG A 129 -28.52 1.22 17.31
CA ARG A 129 -28.30 0.02 16.49
C ARG A 129 -27.20 0.27 15.47
N PRO A 130 -26.21 -0.62 15.35
CA PRO A 130 -25.21 -0.55 14.29
C PRO A 130 -25.82 -0.63 12.90
N THR A 131 -25.35 0.20 11.97
CA THR A 131 -25.85 0.30 10.59
C THR A 131 -24.75 0.18 9.54
N SER A 132 -23.48 0.33 9.91
CA SER A 132 -22.34 0.25 8.99
C SER A 132 -21.06 -0.04 9.78
N TRP A 133 -20.11 -0.71 9.14
CA TRP A 133 -18.81 -1.09 9.68
C TRP A 133 -17.74 -0.79 8.64
N GLY A 134 -16.56 -0.41 9.09
CA GLY A 134 -15.46 -0.17 8.18
C GLY A 134 -14.16 0.17 8.87
N ILE A 135 -13.22 0.62 8.06
CA ILE A 135 -11.92 1.13 8.48
C ILE A 135 -11.77 2.54 7.93
N GLN A 136 -11.23 3.46 8.71
CA GLN A 136 -10.98 4.82 8.28
C GLN A 136 -9.55 5.23 8.61
N PHE A 137 -8.93 6.01 7.71
CA PHE A 137 -7.56 6.48 7.82
C PHE A 137 -7.49 8.00 7.76
N TRP A 138 -6.64 8.58 8.60
CA TRP A 138 -6.37 10.02 8.61
C TRP A 138 -4.88 10.29 8.51
N ASN A 139 -4.54 11.39 7.84
CA ASN A 139 -3.17 11.85 7.66
C ASN A 139 -2.66 12.67 8.86
N GLY A 140 -1.46 13.25 8.75
CA GLY A 140 -0.87 14.07 9.81
C GLY A 140 -1.61 15.37 10.14
N GLU A 141 -2.49 15.82 9.25
CA GLU A 141 -3.35 17.00 9.43
C GLU A 141 -4.77 16.61 9.86
N GLN A 142 -4.99 15.35 10.23
CA GLN A 142 -6.30 14.80 10.63
C GLN A 142 -7.35 14.83 9.50
N GLU A 143 -6.92 14.92 8.23
CA GLU A 143 -7.81 14.85 7.08
C GLU A 143 -8.18 13.38 6.80
N ASN A 144 -9.47 13.12 6.54
CA ASN A 144 -9.92 11.79 6.11
C ASN A 144 -9.29 11.46 4.75
N MET A 145 -8.52 10.37 4.70
CA MET A 145 -7.85 9.92 3.48
C MET A 145 -8.73 8.93 2.72
N MET A 146 -9.17 7.87 3.39
CA MET A 146 -9.80 6.71 2.78
C MET A 146 -10.65 5.97 3.81
N THR A 147 -11.78 5.48 3.32
CA THR A 147 -12.66 4.56 4.04
C THR A 147 -12.61 3.21 3.34
N ILE A 148 -12.51 2.12 4.09
CA ILE A 148 -12.78 0.77 3.58
C ILE A 148 -14.09 0.32 4.21
N PHE A 149 -15.09 0.06 3.39
CA PHE A 149 -16.36 -0.48 3.84
C PHE A 149 -16.23 -2.00 4.00
N LEU A 150 -16.66 -2.51 5.14
CA LEU A 150 -16.69 -3.93 5.46
C LEU A 150 -18.12 -4.46 5.27
N PRO A 151 -18.31 -5.79 5.14
CA PRO A 151 -19.62 -6.36 4.88
C PRO A 151 -20.68 -5.92 5.90
N ASN A 152 -21.85 -5.55 5.40
CA ASN A 152 -22.96 -5.06 6.22
C ASN A 152 -24.02 -6.18 6.41
N PRO A 153 -24.27 -6.65 7.65
CA PRO A 153 -25.30 -7.65 7.96
C PRO A 153 -26.71 -7.26 7.54
N CYS A 154 -26.98 -5.96 7.43
CA CYS A 154 -28.30 -5.43 7.10
C CYS A 154 -28.44 -5.12 5.61
N LEU A 155 -27.48 -5.46 4.75
CA LEU A 155 -27.59 -5.30 3.30
C LEU A 155 -27.68 -6.65 2.61
N THR A 156 -28.62 -6.78 1.68
CA THR A 156 -28.62 -7.86 0.70
C THR A 156 -27.53 -7.63 -0.35
N ASP A 157 -27.32 -8.62 -1.22
CA ASP A 157 -26.36 -8.51 -2.31
C ASP A 157 -26.86 -7.56 -3.42
N ASP A 158 -28.18 -7.29 -3.44
CA ASP A 158 -28.83 -6.28 -4.30
C ASP A 158 -28.91 -4.89 -3.62
N GLU A 159 -28.13 -4.67 -2.56
CA GLU A 159 -28.09 -3.42 -1.77
C GLU A 159 -29.39 -3.03 -1.05
N ASP A 160 -30.35 -3.95 -0.93
CA ASP A 160 -31.57 -3.73 -0.17
C ASP A 160 -31.31 -3.79 1.35
N LEU A 161 -31.91 -2.85 2.07
CA LEU A 161 -31.84 -2.81 3.53
C LEU A 161 -32.77 -3.86 4.16
N LEU A 162 -32.16 -4.83 4.84
CA LEU A 162 -32.86 -5.81 5.67
C LEU A 162 -33.24 -5.20 7.03
N PRO A 163 -34.44 -5.53 7.55
CA PRO A 163 -34.75 -5.31 8.95
C PRO A 163 -33.75 -6.05 9.84
N TYR A 164 -33.37 -5.45 10.98
CA TYR A 164 -32.33 -6.00 11.84
C TYR A 164 -32.58 -7.45 12.31
N ASN A 165 -33.84 -7.85 12.51
CA ASN A 165 -34.19 -9.22 12.89
C ASN A 165 -33.98 -10.25 11.76
N LYS A 166 -33.70 -9.79 10.54
CA LYS A 166 -33.30 -10.60 9.39
C LYS A 166 -31.83 -10.41 8.99
N ALA A 167 -31.06 -9.67 9.80
CA ALA A 167 -29.66 -9.41 9.49
C ALA A 167 -28.85 -10.70 9.44
N ASP A 168 -28.00 -10.83 8.43
CA ASP A 168 -27.05 -11.92 8.34
C ASP A 168 -25.78 -11.58 9.13
N LEU A 169 -25.76 -12.01 10.40
CA LEU A 169 -24.63 -11.74 11.29
C LEU A 169 -23.33 -12.43 10.87
N SER A 170 -23.38 -13.43 9.98
CA SER A 170 -22.17 -14.06 9.45
C SER A 170 -21.30 -13.07 8.66
N LYS A 171 -21.90 -12.02 8.09
CA LYS A 171 -21.19 -10.91 7.43
C LYS A 171 -20.25 -10.15 8.37
N LEU A 172 -20.41 -10.25 9.70
CA LEU A 172 -19.49 -9.63 10.68
C LEU A 172 -18.17 -10.40 10.86
N ALA A 173 -18.02 -11.60 10.28
CA ALA A 173 -16.84 -12.43 10.50
C ALA A 173 -15.53 -11.71 10.19
N LEU A 174 -15.47 -10.98 9.06
CA LEU A 174 -14.29 -10.19 8.68
C LEU A 174 -14.04 -9.06 9.68
N TYR A 175 -15.06 -8.30 10.08
CA TYR A 175 -14.90 -7.22 11.07
C TYR A 175 -14.33 -7.73 12.39
N GLU A 176 -14.89 -8.82 12.93
CA GLU A 176 -14.44 -9.38 14.20
C GLU A 176 -13.03 -9.97 14.09
N GLU A 177 -12.69 -10.63 12.99
CA GLU A 177 -11.34 -11.12 12.73
C GLU A 177 -10.31 -9.99 12.74
N LEU A 178 -10.57 -8.91 11.99
CA LEU A 178 -9.67 -7.76 11.93
C LEU A 178 -9.55 -7.09 13.31
N ARG A 179 -10.65 -7.00 14.06
CA ARG A 179 -10.66 -6.42 15.40
C ARG A 179 -9.83 -7.24 16.39
N GLU A 180 -9.96 -8.57 16.38
CA GLU A 180 -9.18 -9.48 17.24
C GLU A 180 -7.68 -9.41 16.96
N ILE A 181 -7.27 -9.17 15.71
CA ILE A 181 -5.87 -9.06 15.30
C ILE A 181 -5.32 -7.65 15.55
N TYR A 182 -5.94 -6.63 14.96
CA TYR A 182 -5.35 -5.30 14.81
C TYR A 182 -5.74 -4.31 15.92
N VAL A 183 -6.91 -4.49 16.55
CA VAL A 183 -7.34 -3.61 17.65
C VAL A 183 -7.01 -4.22 19.00
N LEU A 184 -7.38 -5.49 19.20
CA LEU A 184 -7.26 -6.18 20.48
C LEU A 184 -5.95 -6.93 20.67
N GLY A 185 -5.24 -7.30 19.59
CA GLY A 185 -3.97 -8.03 19.68
C GLY A 185 -4.09 -9.45 20.24
N ASN A 186 -5.29 -10.00 20.32
CA ASN A 186 -5.56 -11.35 20.85
C ASN A 186 -5.07 -12.43 19.88
N ARG A 187 -5.12 -12.15 18.58
CA ARG A 187 -4.63 -13.02 17.50
C ARG A 187 -3.39 -12.40 16.84
N PRO A 188 -2.40 -13.21 16.42
CA PRO A 188 -1.29 -12.68 15.65
C PRO A 188 -1.73 -12.25 14.25
N ILE A 189 -1.02 -11.30 13.66
CA ILE A 189 -1.06 -11.03 12.23
C ILE A 189 -0.68 -12.32 11.49
N PRO A 190 -1.47 -12.79 10.50
CA PRO A 190 -1.29 -14.10 9.87
C PRO A 190 -0.15 -14.13 8.83
N PHE A 191 0.96 -13.46 9.11
CA PHE A 191 2.14 -13.40 8.25
C PHE A 191 3.42 -13.53 9.07
N ASN A 192 4.45 -14.14 8.49
CA ASN A 192 5.79 -14.22 9.09
C ASN A 192 6.66 -12.99 8.75
N SER A 193 6.25 -12.22 7.74
CA SER A 193 6.88 -10.98 7.29
C SER A 193 5.82 -10.06 6.69
N ASN A 194 6.10 -8.76 6.63
CA ASN A 194 5.18 -7.82 5.98
C ASN A 194 5.09 -8.09 4.46
N PRO A 195 3.94 -8.56 3.93
CA PRO A 195 3.84 -8.97 2.53
C PRO A 195 4.01 -7.80 1.55
N LEU A 196 3.72 -6.56 1.98
CA LEU A 196 3.93 -5.35 1.17
C LEU A 196 5.38 -4.86 1.15
N LYS A 197 6.27 -5.45 1.96
CA LYS A 197 7.70 -5.11 2.00
C LYS A 197 8.55 -6.09 1.20
N ARG A 198 7.94 -7.03 0.47
CA ARG A 198 8.68 -7.86 -0.49
C ARG A 198 9.38 -6.96 -1.50
N PRO A 199 10.71 -7.08 -1.69
CA PRO A 199 11.43 -6.26 -2.64
C PRO A 199 10.96 -6.52 -4.07
N TYR A 200 11.06 -5.50 -4.91
CA TYR A 200 10.77 -5.60 -6.33
C TYR A 200 11.75 -4.78 -7.16
N LEU A 201 11.90 -5.20 -8.42
CA LEU A 201 12.55 -4.47 -9.49
C LEU A 201 11.47 -3.87 -10.39
N SER A 202 11.48 -2.56 -10.58
CA SER A 202 10.53 -1.85 -11.42
C SER A 202 11.17 -1.32 -12.70
N VAL A 203 10.69 -1.79 -13.85
CA VAL A 203 11.13 -1.33 -15.17
C VAL A 203 10.22 -0.21 -15.68
N CYS A 204 10.80 0.96 -15.92
CA CYS A 204 10.07 2.11 -16.47
C CYS A 204 9.64 1.87 -17.92
N ARG A 205 8.33 2.02 -18.22
CA ARG A 205 7.77 1.87 -19.57
C ARG A 205 7.57 3.18 -20.32
N SER A 206 7.99 4.30 -19.74
CA SER A 206 7.67 5.64 -20.27
C SER A 206 8.39 5.92 -21.58
N SER A 207 7.61 6.32 -22.60
CA SER A 207 8.18 6.79 -23.86
C SER A 207 8.79 8.18 -23.79
N ARG A 208 8.63 8.92 -22.67
CA ARG A 208 9.18 10.28 -22.52
C ARG A 208 10.71 10.30 -22.55
N CYS A 209 11.34 9.32 -21.92
CA CYS A 209 12.80 9.17 -21.87
C CYS A 209 13.31 8.00 -22.72
N TYR A 210 12.43 7.08 -23.13
CA TYR A 210 12.78 5.92 -23.93
C TYR A 210 11.79 5.71 -25.08
N PRO A 211 11.91 6.51 -26.17
CA PRO A 211 10.91 6.56 -27.24
C PRO A 211 10.64 5.21 -27.92
N SER A 212 11.64 4.33 -27.99
CA SER A 212 11.50 3.00 -28.61
C SER A 212 10.50 2.10 -27.88
N ARG A 213 10.18 2.37 -26.60
CA ARG A 213 9.33 1.54 -25.74
C ARG A 213 9.76 0.07 -25.64
N GLN A 214 11.01 -0.26 -25.95
CA GLN A 214 11.55 -1.62 -25.91
C GLN A 214 11.96 -2.02 -24.47
N TRP A 215 11.04 -1.94 -23.52
CA TRP A 215 11.30 -2.29 -22.12
C TRP A 215 11.21 -3.81 -21.88
N GLN A 216 10.55 -4.55 -22.77
CA GLN A 216 10.28 -5.98 -22.63
C GLN A 216 11.57 -6.82 -22.52
N PRO A 217 12.63 -6.60 -23.32
CA PRO A 217 13.86 -7.37 -23.18
C PRO A 217 14.55 -7.15 -21.83
N ILE A 218 14.48 -5.94 -21.26
CA ILE A 218 15.02 -5.62 -19.94
C ILE A 218 14.23 -6.37 -18.86
N TYR A 219 12.89 -6.30 -18.94
CA TYR A 219 12.00 -7.03 -18.04
C TYR A 219 12.27 -8.53 -18.07
N GLN A 220 12.37 -9.12 -19.27
CA GLN A 220 12.63 -10.55 -19.45
C GLN A 220 13.99 -10.97 -18.90
N ALA A 221 15.04 -10.15 -19.10
CA ALA A 221 16.36 -10.40 -18.54
C ALA A 221 16.33 -10.40 -17.01
N LEU A 222 15.71 -9.39 -16.39
CA LEU A 222 15.54 -9.34 -14.93
C LEU A 222 14.76 -10.54 -14.41
N GLN A 223 13.60 -10.86 -15.01
CA GLN A 223 12.76 -11.97 -14.57
C GLN A 223 13.51 -13.30 -14.67
N THR A 224 14.22 -13.54 -15.77
CA THR A 224 15.00 -14.76 -15.97
C THR A 224 16.10 -14.86 -14.93
N ALA A 225 16.88 -13.80 -14.73
CA ALA A 225 17.99 -13.80 -13.78
C ALA A 225 17.52 -13.96 -12.33
N VAL A 226 16.43 -13.29 -11.93
CA VAL A 226 15.83 -13.43 -10.60
C VAL A 226 15.38 -14.88 -10.35
N ASN A 227 14.69 -15.49 -11.32
CA ASN A 227 14.22 -16.86 -11.22
C ASN A 227 15.39 -17.86 -11.14
N GLN A 228 16.43 -17.68 -11.96
CA GLN A 228 17.62 -18.54 -11.95
C GLN A 228 18.44 -18.43 -10.66
N ALA A 229 18.44 -17.25 -10.03
CA ALA A 229 19.10 -17.01 -8.76
C ALA A 229 18.20 -17.36 -7.55
N GLU A 230 16.97 -17.82 -7.78
CA GLU A 230 15.97 -18.18 -6.76
C GLU A 230 15.75 -17.05 -5.72
N LEU A 231 15.79 -15.80 -6.19
CA LEU A 231 15.62 -14.62 -5.33
C LEU A 231 14.14 -14.30 -5.10
N GLU A 232 13.77 -13.98 -3.86
CA GLU A 232 12.40 -13.55 -3.53
C GLU A 232 12.11 -12.08 -3.88
N VAL A 233 12.38 -11.69 -5.13
CA VAL A 233 12.18 -10.33 -5.65
C VAL A 233 11.17 -10.35 -6.78
N ASP A 234 10.14 -9.51 -6.74
CA ASP A 234 9.19 -9.41 -7.84
C ASP A 234 9.76 -8.54 -8.97
N VAL A 235 9.50 -8.88 -10.23
CA VAL A 235 9.83 -8.01 -11.37
C VAL A 235 8.53 -7.43 -11.90
N ILE A 236 8.42 -6.10 -11.87
CA ILE A 236 7.22 -5.38 -12.26
C ILE A 236 7.54 -4.30 -13.29
N THR A 237 6.49 -3.72 -13.85
CA THR A 237 6.61 -2.54 -14.70
C THR A 237 5.96 -1.34 -14.06
N SER A 238 6.47 -0.15 -14.38
CA SER A 238 5.93 1.12 -13.90
C SER A 238 5.72 2.11 -15.03
N GLY A 239 4.93 3.13 -14.75
CA GLY A 239 4.81 4.32 -15.59
C GLY A 239 6.09 5.15 -15.61
N CYS A 240 5.96 6.45 -15.83
CA CYS A 240 7.10 7.36 -15.79
C CYS A 240 7.60 7.52 -14.35
N LEU A 241 8.89 7.23 -14.12
CA LEU A 241 9.55 7.42 -12.84
C LEU A 241 10.16 8.83 -12.65
N GLU A 242 9.86 9.75 -13.57
CA GLU A 242 10.25 11.17 -13.51
C GLU A 242 11.77 11.46 -13.46
N VAL A 243 12.59 10.45 -13.77
CA VAL A 243 14.02 10.59 -14.04
C VAL A 243 14.23 10.89 -15.52
N CYS A 244 13.94 12.12 -15.92
CA CYS A 244 13.94 12.53 -17.33
C CYS A 244 15.32 12.39 -17.99
N LYS A 245 15.33 11.91 -19.25
CA LYS A 245 16.49 11.80 -20.19
C LYS A 245 17.56 10.74 -19.86
N LEU A 246 17.32 9.87 -18.89
CA LEU A 246 18.27 8.83 -18.46
C LEU A 246 17.71 7.40 -18.56
N GLY A 247 16.59 7.23 -19.27
CA GLY A 247 15.97 5.93 -19.45
C GLY A 247 16.78 4.97 -20.36
N PRO A 248 16.49 3.66 -20.33
CA PRO A 248 15.54 2.98 -19.42
C PRO A 248 15.99 3.02 -17.96
N ILE A 249 15.01 3.17 -17.05
CA ILE A 249 15.24 3.20 -15.61
C ILE A 249 14.78 1.89 -14.99
N VAL A 250 15.60 1.33 -14.10
CA VAL A 250 15.21 0.23 -13.21
C VAL A 250 15.36 0.70 -11.76
N PHE A 251 14.32 0.52 -10.97
CA PHE A 251 14.32 0.82 -9.54
C PHE A 251 14.27 -0.47 -8.73
N TYR A 252 15.17 -0.65 -7.78
CA TYR A 252 15.15 -1.75 -6.82
C TYR A 252 14.64 -1.24 -5.46
N SER A 253 13.51 -1.76 -4.99
CA SER A 253 12.87 -1.26 -3.76
C SER A 253 13.54 -1.72 -2.46
N GLY A 254 14.32 -2.81 -2.49
CA GLY A 254 14.93 -3.41 -1.30
C GLY A 254 15.89 -2.48 -0.56
N ASP A 255 16.73 -1.74 -1.30
CA ASP A 255 17.63 -0.72 -0.75
C ASP A 255 17.44 0.67 -1.38
N ARG A 256 16.39 0.79 -2.21
CA ARG A 256 16.02 2.01 -2.93
C ARG A 256 17.04 2.47 -3.97
N THR A 257 17.80 1.54 -4.56
CA THR A 257 18.73 1.85 -5.65
C THR A 257 18.01 2.12 -6.96
N TRP A 258 18.50 3.09 -7.72
CA TRP A 258 18.03 3.40 -9.05
C TRP A 258 19.14 3.21 -10.06
N TYR A 259 18.79 2.59 -11.18
CA TYR A 259 19.69 2.34 -12.30
C TYR A 259 19.23 3.10 -13.54
N THR A 260 20.19 3.70 -14.23
CA THR A 260 20.00 4.47 -15.46
C THR A 260 20.59 3.74 -16.68
N ARG A 261 20.05 4.02 -17.87
CA ARG A 261 20.52 3.46 -19.16
C ARG A 261 20.62 1.94 -19.13
N VAL A 262 19.64 1.29 -18.51
CA VAL A 262 19.67 -0.16 -18.33
C VAL A 262 19.42 -0.86 -19.66
N THR A 263 20.32 -1.76 -20.04
CA THR A 263 20.17 -2.72 -21.14
C THR A 263 19.88 -4.12 -20.57
N PRO A 264 19.51 -5.12 -21.40
CA PRO A 264 19.38 -6.51 -20.93
C PRO A 264 20.64 -7.05 -20.24
N GLU A 265 21.83 -6.67 -20.72
CA GLU A 265 23.12 -7.07 -20.11
C GLU A 265 23.30 -6.43 -18.73
N VAL A 266 22.95 -5.14 -18.60
CA VAL A 266 22.97 -4.42 -17.32
C VAL A 266 21.95 -5.02 -16.35
N ALA A 267 20.76 -5.38 -16.83
CA ALA A 267 19.74 -6.07 -16.04
C ALA A 267 20.27 -7.38 -15.43
N ASN A 268 20.93 -8.22 -16.22
CA ASN A 268 21.55 -9.44 -15.71
C ASN A 268 22.62 -9.14 -14.64
N LYS A 269 23.45 -8.10 -14.86
CA LYS A 269 24.44 -7.67 -13.87
C LYS A 269 23.81 -7.14 -12.58
N ILE A 270 22.69 -6.40 -12.65
CA ILE A 270 21.96 -5.93 -11.46
C ILE A 270 21.60 -7.12 -10.58
N VAL A 271 21.06 -8.19 -11.15
CA VAL A 271 20.69 -9.37 -10.35
C VAL A 271 21.95 -10.08 -9.82
N ALA A 272 22.89 -10.42 -10.70
CA ALA A 272 24.04 -11.25 -10.34
C ALA A 272 25.05 -10.57 -9.38
N GLN A 273 25.21 -9.25 -9.46
CA GLN A 273 26.14 -8.50 -8.62
C GLN A 273 25.42 -7.82 -7.45
N HIS A 274 24.39 -7.02 -7.74
CA HIS A 274 23.75 -6.24 -6.69
C HIS A 274 22.86 -7.09 -5.80
N LEU A 275 21.88 -7.80 -6.36
CA LEU A 275 20.94 -8.57 -5.54
C LEU A 275 21.58 -9.80 -4.92
N SER A 276 22.46 -10.52 -5.65
CA SER A 276 23.09 -11.73 -5.13
C SER A 276 24.33 -11.48 -4.26
N GLN A 277 25.07 -10.38 -4.47
CA GLN A 277 26.35 -10.12 -3.78
C GLN A 277 26.40 -8.80 -3.01
N GLY A 278 25.33 -7.99 -3.06
CA GLY A 278 25.29 -6.67 -2.43
C GLY A 278 26.11 -5.60 -3.16
N GLN A 279 26.62 -5.88 -4.37
CA GLN A 279 27.51 -4.98 -5.10
C GLN A 279 26.75 -4.15 -6.15
N GLN A 280 26.53 -2.87 -5.85
CA GLN A 280 25.86 -1.94 -6.76
C GLN A 280 26.72 -1.62 -8.00
N LEU A 281 26.07 -1.45 -9.15
CA LEU A 281 26.72 -1.12 -10.41
C LEU A 281 26.98 0.39 -10.49
N ALA A 282 28.11 0.85 -9.94
CA ALA A 282 28.43 2.27 -9.78
C ALA A 282 28.26 3.12 -11.06
N GLU A 283 28.62 2.57 -12.22
CA GLU A 283 28.51 3.24 -13.53
C GLU A 283 27.05 3.49 -13.98
N HIS A 284 26.10 2.72 -13.44
CA HIS A 284 24.68 2.79 -13.76
C HIS A 284 23.85 3.43 -12.64
N LEU A 285 24.44 3.84 -11.52
CA LEU A 285 23.69 4.41 -10.39
C LEU A 285 23.06 5.76 -10.73
N TYR A 286 21.86 5.99 -10.20
CA TYR A 286 21.19 7.28 -10.20
C TYR A 286 20.70 7.66 -8.80
N PRO A 287 21.00 8.87 -8.30
CA PRO A 287 21.93 9.84 -8.87
C PRO A 287 23.36 9.27 -8.94
N PRO A 288 24.23 9.76 -9.85
CA PRO A 288 25.63 9.31 -9.89
C PRO A 288 26.32 9.55 -8.56
N VAL A 289 27.09 8.58 -8.08
CA VAL A 289 27.92 8.75 -6.88
C VAL A 289 28.98 9.80 -7.20
N GLN A 290 28.95 10.94 -6.52
CA GLN A 290 30.06 11.90 -6.61
C GLN A 290 31.29 11.22 -6.00
N SER A 291 32.32 10.99 -6.81
CA SER A 291 33.63 10.67 -6.26
C SER A 291 34.04 11.85 -5.38
N LYS A 292 34.18 11.62 -4.08
CA LYS A 292 34.91 12.57 -3.23
C LYS A 292 36.33 12.58 -3.78
N SER A 293 36.66 13.59 -4.58
CA SER A 293 38.05 13.95 -4.80
C SER A 293 38.65 14.20 -3.43
N ILE A 294 39.56 13.31 -3.02
CA ILE A 294 40.47 13.58 -1.91
C ILE A 294 41.27 14.78 -2.39
N GLN A 295 40.93 15.97 -1.89
CA GLN A 295 41.79 17.14 -2.02
C GLN A 295 42.92 16.92 -1.00
N GLU A 296 44.11 16.66 -1.54
CA GLU A 296 45.40 16.72 -0.85
C GLU A 296 45.67 18.11 -0.26
#